data_AF-A0A4U9HX78-F1
#
_entry.id   AF-A0A4U9HX78-F1
#
_cell.length_a   1.000
_cell.length_b   1.000
_cell.length_c   1.000
_cell.angle_alpha   90.00
_cell.angle_beta   90.00
_cell.angle_gamma   90.00
#
_symmetry.space_group_name_H-M   'P 1'
#
loop_
_entity.id
_entity.type
_entity.pdbx_description
1 polymer ?
#
loop_
_entity_poly.entity_id
_entity_poly.type
_entity_poly.pdbx_seq_one_letter_code
_entity_poly.pdbx_strand_id
1 'polypeptide(L)'
;MNNFWETSGLNILETLARLDHESVPQLIDNLLSVRTNIATIFIRTAFRQHPDKALEVLARATAVEDHADAFALLDYNVFRGLAFASGNPIYA
;
A
#
# COMPACT_ATOMS: atom_id res chain seq x y z
N MET A 1 -19.23 -7.55 -24.59
CA MET A 1 -18.86 -8.08 -23.27
C MET A 1 -18.02 -7.02 -22.58
N ASN A 2 -18.45 -6.51 -21.41
CA ASN A 2 -17.67 -5.54 -20.64
C ASN A 2 -16.66 -6.29 -19.77
N ASN A 3 -15.40 -6.34 -20.21
CA ASN A 3 -14.33 -6.93 -19.41
C ASN A 3 -13.87 -5.89 -18.38
N PHE A 4 -14.39 -6.00 -17.15
CA PHE A 4 -14.07 -5.06 -16.07
C PHE A 4 -12.58 -5.06 -15.71
N TRP A 5 -11.82 -6.11 -16.03
CA TRP A 5 -10.36 -6.14 -15.88
C TRP A 5 -9.62 -5.18 -16.81
N GLU A 6 -10.20 -4.79 -17.95
CA GLU A 6 -9.57 -3.87 -18.92
C GLU A 6 -9.96 -2.40 -18.67
N THR A 7 -11.08 -2.16 -17.97
CA THR A 7 -11.65 -0.81 -17.81
C THR A 7 -11.68 -0.31 -16.37
N SER A 8 -11.39 -1.18 -15.39
CA SER A 8 -11.41 -0.83 -13.97
C SER A 8 -10.01 -0.76 -13.37
N GLY A 9 -9.82 0.16 -12.42
CA GLY A 9 -8.57 0.32 -11.68
C GLY A 9 -8.57 -0.40 -10.33
N LEU A 10 -7.67 0.00 -9.43
CA LEU A 10 -7.56 -0.56 -8.08
C LEU A 10 -8.83 -0.39 -7.22
N ASN A 11 -9.75 0.48 -7.65
CA ASN A 11 -11.00 0.78 -6.95
C ASN A 11 -12.03 -0.37 -6.94
N ILE A 12 -11.86 -1.41 -7.77
CA ILE A 12 -12.80 -2.55 -7.79
C ILE A 12 -12.39 -3.71 -6.88
N LEU A 13 -11.20 -3.66 -6.25
CA LEU A 13 -10.68 -4.77 -5.45
C LEU A 13 -11.59 -5.13 -4.28
N GLU A 14 -12.14 -4.14 -3.57
CA GLU A 14 -13.11 -4.39 -2.50
C GLU A 14 -14.38 -5.05 -3.02
N THR A 15 -14.89 -4.57 -4.15
CA THR A 15 -16.10 -5.11 -4.79
C THR A 15 -15.88 -6.55 -5.25
N LEU A 16 -14.73 -6.86 -5.84
CA LEU A 16 -14.37 -8.22 -6.25
C LEU A 16 -14.28 -9.15 -5.04
N ALA A 17 -13.66 -8.70 -3.95
CA ALA A 17 -13.55 -9.50 -2.74
C ALA A 17 -14.90 -9.85 -2.11
N ARG A 18 -15.90 -8.97 -2.26
CA ARG A 18 -17.27 -9.20 -1.78
C ARG A 18 -18.11 -10.11 -2.69
N LEU A 19 -17.82 -10.11 -4.00
CA LEU A 19 -18.63 -10.83 -5.00
C LEU A 19 -18.11 -12.25 -5.28
N ASP A 20 -16.81 -12.48 -5.22
CA ASP A 20 -16.18 -13.76 -5.53
C ASP A 20 -15.32 -14.25 -4.36
N HIS A 21 -15.95 -14.95 -3.43
CA HIS A 21 -15.34 -15.42 -2.19
C HIS A 21 -14.28 -16.52 -2.39
N GLU A 22 -14.39 -17.31 -3.47
CA GLU A 22 -13.42 -18.39 -3.76
C GLU A 22 -12.09 -17.82 -4.25
N SER A 23 -12.12 -16.69 -4.97
CA SER A 23 -10.94 -16.02 -5.51
C SER A 23 -10.26 -15.03 -4.54
N VAL A 24 -10.86 -14.75 -3.37
CA VAL A 24 -10.33 -13.78 -2.38
C VAL A 24 -8.89 -14.09 -1.94
N PRO A 25 -8.51 -15.34 -1.61
CA PRO A 25 -7.14 -15.63 -1.19
C PRO A 25 -6.11 -15.24 -2.27
N GLN A 26 -6.38 -15.59 -3.53
CA GLN A 26 -5.51 -15.24 -4.66
C GLN A 26 -5.44 -13.72 -4.90
N LEU A 27 -6.56 -13.01 -4.68
CA LEU A 27 -6.60 -11.55 -4.77
C LEU A 27 -5.72 -10.89 -3.71
N ILE A 28 -5.77 -11.38 -2.47
CA ILE A 28 -4.92 -10.90 -1.37
C ILE A 28 -3.44 -11.18 -1.67
N ASP A 29 -3.10 -12.39 -2.13
CA ASP A 29 -1.73 -12.76 -2.50
C ASP A 29 -1.17 -11.83 -3.58
N ASN A 30 -1.97 -11.56 -4.62
CA ASN A 30 -1.61 -10.64 -5.69
C ASN A 30 -1.40 -9.21 -5.16
N LEU A 31 -2.29 -8.73 -4.28
CA LEU A 31 -2.17 -7.39 -3.69
C LEU A 31 -0.91 -7.25 -2.84
N LEU A 32 -0.60 -8.25 -2.00
CA LEU A 32 0.60 -8.28 -1.17
C LEU A 32 1.88 -8.34 -2.02
N SER A 33 1.86 -9.13 -3.10
CA SER A 33 2.95 -9.22 -4.06
C SER A 33 3.20 -7.89 -4.78
N VAL A 34 2.14 -7.25 -5.29
CA VAL A 34 2.21 -5.93 -5.94
C VAL A 34 2.78 -4.89 -4.97
N ARG A 35 2.25 -4.83 -3.74
CA ARG A 35 2.76 -3.91 -2.70
C ARG A 35 4.25 -4.12 -2.46
N THR A 36 4.69 -5.37 -2.30
CA THR A 36 6.09 -5.72 -2.05
C THR A 36 6.99 -5.26 -3.19
N ASN A 37 6.64 -5.58 -4.42
CA ASN A 37 7.44 -5.25 -5.60
C ASN A 37 7.54 -3.74 -5.81
N ILE A 38 6.41 -3.02 -5.76
CA ILE A 38 6.37 -1.56 -6.00
C ILE A 38 7.05 -0.80 -4.84
N ALA A 39 6.90 -1.26 -3.60
CA ALA A 39 7.50 -0.64 -2.43
C ALA A 39 9.03 -0.55 -2.51
N THR A 40 9.69 -1.56 -3.07
CA THR A 40 11.16 -1.51 -3.24
C THR A 40 11.63 -0.29 -4.04
N ILE A 41 10.80 0.19 -4.97
CA ILE A 41 11.11 1.34 -5.83
C ILE A 41 10.94 2.64 -5.05
N PHE A 42 9.75 2.86 -4.47
CA PHE A 42 9.47 4.14 -3.82
C PHE A 42 10.18 4.28 -2.46
N ILE A 43 10.36 3.20 -1.69
CA ILE A 43 11.09 3.26 -0.41
C ILE A 43 12.55 3.64 -0.65
N ARG A 44 13.21 2.98 -1.61
CA ARG A 44 14.59 3.32 -2.00
C ARG A 44 14.70 4.77 -2.44
N THR A 45 13.72 5.24 -3.21
CA THR A 45 13.70 6.62 -3.72
C THR A 45 13.46 7.62 -2.60
N ALA A 46 12.54 7.33 -1.68
CA ALA A 46 12.26 8.17 -0.52
C ALA A 46 13.49 8.36 0.37
N PHE A 47 14.21 7.27 0.66
CA PHE A 47 15.44 7.34 1.46
C PHE A 47 16.54 8.14 0.76
N ARG A 48 16.61 8.09 -0.57
CA ARG A 48 17.63 8.81 -1.33
C ARG A 48 17.31 10.30 -1.52
N GLN A 49 16.05 10.63 -1.77
CA GLN A 49 15.63 11.99 -2.14
C GLN A 49 15.15 12.82 -0.95
N HIS A 50 14.45 12.19 0.00
CA HIS A 50 13.82 12.86 1.13
C HIS A 50 13.99 12.04 2.43
N PRO A 51 15.24 11.77 2.86
CA PRO A 51 15.52 10.95 4.04
C PRO A 51 14.85 11.49 5.32
N ASP A 52 14.80 12.81 5.50
CA ASP A 52 14.18 13.44 6.68
C ASP A 52 12.67 13.13 6.75
N LYS A 53 11.97 13.21 5.61
CA LYS A 53 10.55 12.85 5.52
C LYS A 53 10.32 11.37 5.76
N ALA A 54 11.22 10.53 5.24
CA ALA A 54 11.14 9.09 5.45
C ALA A 54 11.33 8.72 6.93
N LEU A 55 12.26 9.39 7.62
CA LEU A 55 12.44 9.26 9.07
C LEU A 55 11.20 9.73 9.85
N GLU A 56 10.59 10.86 9.48
CA GLU A 56 9.36 11.34 10.10
C GLU A 56 8.22 10.32 9.99
N VAL A 57 8.06 9.70 8.82
CA VAL A 57 7.05 8.65 8.59
C VAL A 57 7.31 7.45 9.50
N LEU A 58 8.56 6.97 9.57
CA LEU A 58 8.92 5.79 10.36
C LEU A 58 8.87 6.05 11.87
N ALA A 59 9.14 7.28 12.32
CA ALA A 59 9.07 7.64 13.74
C ALA A 59 7.68 7.41 14.33
N ARG A 60 6.61 7.47 13.52
CA ARG A 60 5.23 7.21 13.95
C ARG A 60 5.02 5.80 14.50
N ALA A 61 5.85 4.83 14.10
CA ALA A 61 5.79 3.47 14.62
C ALA A 61 6.11 3.37 16.12
N THR A 62 6.75 4.38 16.72
CA THR A 62 7.14 4.36 18.13
C THR A 62 5.99 4.59 19.12
N ALA A 63 4.85 5.11 18.64
CA ALA A 63 3.72 5.51 19.49
C ALA A 63 2.43 4.75 19.16
N VAL A 64 2.52 3.63 18.43
CA VAL A 64 1.34 2.85 18.04
C VAL A 64 0.78 2.07 19.23
N GLU A 65 -0.54 2.02 19.34
CA GLU A 65 -1.23 1.20 20.33
C GLU A 65 -1.07 -0.29 20.00
N ASP A 66 -1.00 -1.13 21.05
CA ASP A 66 -0.76 -2.58 20.89
C ASP A 66 -2.06 -3.36 20.57
N HIS A 67 -2.66 -3.08 19.42
CA HIS A 67 -3.78 -3.85 18.90
C HIS A 67 -3.82 -3.86 17.36
N ALA A 68 -4.51 -4.86 16.82
CA ALA A 68 -4.47 -5.17 15.39
C ALA A 68 -4.92 -3.99 14.50
N ASP A 69 -5.96 -3.26 14.88
CA ASP A 69 -6.49 -2.16 14.08
C ASP A 69 -5.51 -0.98 14.01
N ALA A 70 -4.82 -0.68 15.12
CA ALA A 70 -3.77 0.34 15.15
C ALA A 70 -2.58 -0.04 14.25
N PHE A 71 -2.15 -1.30 14.27
CA PHE A 71 -1.09 -1.78 13.39
C PHE A 71 -1.48 -1.79 11.91
N ALA A 72 -2.72 -2.16 11.57
CA ALA A 72 -3.21 -2.12 10.20
C ALA A 72 -3.22 -0.69 9.64
N LEU A 73 -3.65 0.29 10.46
CA LEU A 73 -3.61 1.70 10.10
C LEU A 73 -2.18 2.24 10.00
N LEU A 74 -1.29 1.85 10.93
CA LEU A 74 0.12 2.21 10.89
C LEU A 74 0.79 1.71 9.60
N ASP A 75 0.62 0.42 9.27
CA ASP A 75 1.21 -0.22 8.09
C ASP A 75 0.81 0.54 6.81
N TYR A 76 -0.48 0.79 6.62
CA TYR A 76 -0.99 1.57 5.50
C TYR A 76 -0.35 2.96 5.44
N ASN A 77 -0.29 3.66 6.57
CA ASN A 77 0.25 5.02 6.65
C ASN A 77 1.76 5.07 6.38
N VAL A 78 2.52 4.04 6.77
CA VAL A 78 3.97 3.96 6.50
C VAL A 78 4.21 3.78 5.01
N PHE A 79 3.57 2.81 4.35
CA PHE A 79 3.74 2.61 2.91
C PHE A 79 3.31 3.84 2.11
N ARG A 80 2.15 4.40 2.43
CA ARG A 80 1.64 5.63 1.78
C ARG A 80 2.56 6.82 2.02
N GLY A 81 3.01 7.02 3.25
CA GLY A 81 3.92 8.10 3.62
C GLY A 81 5.25 8.02 2.88
N LEU A 82 5.83 6.83 2.77
CA LEU A 82 7.06 6.59 2.00
C LEU A 82 6.84 6.75 0.50
N ALA A 83 5.67 6.39 -0.02
CA ALA A 83 5.33 6.65 -1.40
C ALA A 83 5.28 8.16 -1.72
N PHE A 84 4.63 8.98 -0.88
CA PHE A 84 4.70 10.45 -1.00
C PHE A 84 6.13 10.97 -0.85
N ALA A 85 6.88 10.43 0.12
CA ALA A 85 8.26 10.82 0.35
C ALA A 85 9.20 10.41 -0.79
N SER A 86 8.78 9.58 -1.74
CA SER A 86 9.57 9.29 -2.95
C SER A 86 9.64 10.48 -3.92
N GLY A 87 8.78 11.48 -3.76
CA GLY A 87 8.66 12.62 -4.67
C GLY A 87 7.92 12.31 -5.97
N ASN A 88 7.46 11.07 -6.16
CA ASN A 88 6.61 10.69 -7.28
C ASN A 88 5.16 10.42 -6.79
N PRO A 89 4.19 11.30 -7.11
CA PRO A 89 2.82 11.19 -6.61
C PRO A 89 2.04 10.00 -7.19
N ILE A 90 2.55 9.33 -8.23
CA ILE A 90 1.89 8.14 -8.81
C ILE A 90 1.86 6.98 -7.82
N TYR A 91 2.83 6.90 -6.91
CA TYR A 91 2.90 5.82 -5.92
C TYR A 91 2.00 6.04 -4.70
N ALA A 92 1.39 7.23 -4.56
CA ALA A 92 0.92 7.80 -3.31
C ALA A 92 -0.60 7.73 -3.09
#